data_AF-A0A2N3F1K3-F1
#
_entry.id   AF-A0A2N3F1K3-F1
#
_cell.length_a   1.000
_cell.length_b   1.000
_cell.length_c   1.000
_cell.angle_alpha   90.00
_cell.angle_beta   90.00
_cell.angle_gamma   90.00
#
_symmetry.space_group_name_H-M   'P 1'
#
loop_
_entity.id
_entity.type
_entity.pdbx_description
1 polymer ?
#
loop_
_entity_poly.entity_id
_entity_poly.type
_entity_poly.pdbx_seq_one_letter_code
_entity_poly.pdbx_strand_id
1 'polypeptide(L)'
;MRTVVKERADAPPGFFEAEAAGIRWLAESGGALVASVVAVSPGRIELEQIEHVAATARAAHDFGRDLARTHAAGAHSFGVPPDGWGGPLFIG
;
A
#
# COMPACT_ATOMS: atom_id res chain seq x y z
N MET A 1 -8.95 -10.72 -12.75
CA MET A 1 -8.67 -9.46 -12.03
C MET A 1 -7.82 -8.59 -12.95
N ARG A 2 -8.13 -7.29 -13.08
CA ARG A 2 -7.30 -6.36 -13.86
C ARG A 2 -6.12 -5.89 -13.00
N THR A 3 -4.98 -5.63 -13.63
CA THR A 3 -3.76 -5.20 -12.94
C THR A 3 -3.17 -3.95 -13.58
N VAL A 4 -2.43 -3.19 -12.78
CA VAL A 4 -1.61 -2.06 -13.23
C VAL A 4 -0.16 -2.35 -12.90
N VAL A 5 0.74 -2.03 -13.83
CA VAL A 5 2.17 -2.27 -13.71
C VAL A 5 2.89 -0.94 -13.63
N LYS A 6 3.76 -0.79 -12.63
CA LYS A 6 4.71 0.31 -12.54
C LYS A 6 6.10 -0.26 -12.78
N GLU A 7 6.84 0.36 -13.69
CA GLU A 7 8.20 -0.04 -14.05
C GLU A 7 9.13 1.18 -14.03
N ARG A 8 10.33 0.99 -13.50
CA ARG A 8 11.39 1.98 -13.52
C ARG A 8 12.75 1.28 -13.55
N ALA A 9 13.44 1.37 -14.68
CA ALA A 9 14.69 0.67 -14.94
C ALA A 9 15.85 1.13 -14.04
N ASP A 10 15.85 2.40 -13.62
CA ASP A 10 16.86 3.01 -12.76
C ASP A 10 16.42 3.07 -11.28
N ALA A 11 15.42 2.28 -10.89
CA ALA A 11 15.00 2.23 -9.49
C ALA A 11 16.14 1.73 -8.58
N PRO A 12 16.39 2.39 -7.43
CA PRO A 12 17.30 1.86 -6.42
C PRO A 12 16.85 0.46 -5.96
N PRO A 13 17.78 -0.38 -5.49
CA PRO A 13 17.45 -1.68 -4.92
C PRO A 13 16.40 -1.57 -3.81
N GLY A 14 15.39 -2.45 -3.83
CA GLY A 14 14.32 -2.49 -2.82
C GLY A 14 13.23 -1.44 -3.00
N PHE A 15 13.26 -0.61 -4.04
CA PHE A 15 12.30 0.49 -4.23
C PHE A 15 10.85 0.02 -4.29
N PHE A 16 10.56 -0.94 -5.16
CA PHE A 16 9.20 -1.45 -5.33
C PHE A 16 8.84 -2.50 -4.29
N GLU A 17 9.84 -3.23 -3.78
CA GLU A 17 9.68 -4.17 -2.68
C GLU A 17 9.28 -3.46 -1.38
N ALA A 18 9.80 -2.25 -1.13
CA ALA A 18 9.37 -1.41 0.00
C ALA A 18 7.90 -0.98 -0.13
N GLU A 19 7.46 -0.56 -1.32
CA GLU A 19 6.05 -0.23 -1.59
C GLU A 19 5.16 -1.46 -1.36
N ALA A 20 5.56 -2.63 -1.88
CA ALA A 20 4.85 -3.87 -1.68
C ALA A 20 4.75 -4.28 -0.19
N ALA A 21 5.83 -4.09 0.58
CA ALA A 21 5.83 -4.34 2.02
C ALA A 21 4.87 -3.41 2.75
N GLY A 22 4.89 -2.11 2.44
CA GLY A 22 3.99 -1.12 3.02
C GLY A 22 2.51 -1.41 2.71
N ILE A 23 2.20 -1.76 1.47
CA ILE A 23 0.82 -2.11 1.07
C ILE A 23 0.32 -3.33 1.84
N ARG A 24 1.11 -4.40 1.94
CA ARG A 24 0.71 -5.62 2.68
C ARG A 24 0.48 -5.31 4.16
N TRP A 25 1.36 -4.51 4.76
CA TRP A 25 1.22 -4.10 6.16
C TRP A 25 -0.05 -3.25 6.40
N LEU A 26 -0.36 -2.32 5.51
CA LEU A 26 -1.61 -1.55 5.60
C LEU A 26 -2.85 -2.44 5.44
N ALA A 27 -2.79 -3.48 4.60
CA ALA A 27 -3.89 -4.43 4.42
C ALA A 27 -4.22 -5.20 5.70
N GLU A 28 -3.20 -5.52 6.51
CA GLU A 28 -3.35 -6.23 7.79
C GLU A 28 -4.15 -5.42 8.83
N SER A 29 -4.25 -4.10 8.67
CA SER A 29 -5.03 -3.25 9.58
C SER A 29 -6.53 -3.55 9.61
N GLY A 30 -7.06 -4.21 8.58
CA GLY A 30 -8.51 -4.44 8.42
C GLY A 30 -9.33 -3.15 8.31
N GLY A 31 -8.67 -2.02 8.02
CA GLY A 31 -9.28 -0.71 7.86
C GLY A 31 -9.58 -0.38 6.40
N ALA A 32 -9.05 0.75 5.91
CA ALA A 32 -9.26 1.16 4.53
C ALA A 32 -8.72 0.12 3.54
N LEU A 33 -9.50 -0.16 2.49
CA LEU A 33 -9.09 -1.06 1.42
C LEU A 33 -7.84 -0.52 0.71
N VAL A 34 -6.85 -1.39 0.52
CA VAL A 34 -5.63 -1.12 -0.26
C VAL A 34 -5.55 -2.10 -1.43
N ALA A 35 -4.92 -1.67 -2.53
CA ALA A 35 -4.76 -2.52 -3.71
C ALA A 35 -3.93 -3.78 -3.37
N SER A 36 -4.34 -4.93 -3.86
CA SER A 36 -3.57 -6.17 -3.67
C SER A 36 -2.26 -6.14 -4.46
N VAL A 37 -1.16 -6.61 -3.87
CA VAL A 37 0.11 -6.81 -4.59
C VAL A 37 0.07 -8.15 -5.32
N VAL A 38 0.12 -8.11 -6.66
CA VAL A 38 0.10 -9.32 -7.51
C VAL A 38 1.50 -9.89 -7.69
N ALA A 39 2.46 -9.03 -8.02
CA ALA A 39 3.87 -9.41 -8.17
C ALA A 39 4.79 -8.22 -7.89
N VAL A 40 6.00 -8.50 -7.43
CA VAL A 40 7.04 -7.48 -7.24
C VAL A 40 8.41 -8.06 -7.55
N SER A 41 9.25 -7.27 -8.19
CA SER A 41 10.63 -7.59 -8.53
C SER A 41 11.46 -6.31 -8.64
N PRO A 42 12.80 -6.37 -8.72
CA PRO A 42 13.62 -5.19 -8.92
C PRO A 42 13.15 -4.40 -10.15
N GLY A 43 12.89 -3.10 -9.97
CA GLY A 43 12.43 -2.21 -11.03
C GLY A 43 10.97 -2.38 -11.48
N ARG A 44 10.16 -3.24 -10.82
CA ARG A 44 8.76 -3.47 -11.20
C ARG A 44 7.84 -3.84 -10.03
N ILE A 45 6.64 -3.28 -10.00
CA ILE A 45 5.51 -3.77 -9.18
C ILE A 45 4.25 -3.90 -10.01
N GLU A 46 3.49 -4.96 -9.75
CA GLU A 46 2.17 -5.21 -10.32
C GLU A 46 1.13 -5.24 -9.21
N LEU A 47 0.12 -4.38 -9.34
CA LEU A 47 -0.93 -4.15 -8.36
C LEU A 47 -2.30 -4.45 -8.96
N GLU A 48 -3.26 -4.74 -8.10
CA GLU A 48 -4.67 -4.69 -8.44
C GLU A 48 -5.05 -3.33 -9.03
N GLN A 49 -5.77 -3.34 -10.15
CA GLN A 49 -6.36 -2.13 -10.70
C GLN A 49 -7.71 -1.87 -10.04
N ILE A 50 -7.82 -0.75 -9.33
CA ILE A 50 -9.07 -0.29 -8.70
C ILE A 50 -9.84 0.57 -9.69
N GLU A 51 -11.09 0.20 -9.96
CA GLU A 51 -11.98 0.99 -10.81
C GLU A 51 -12.45 2.25 -10.07
N HIS A 52 -12.28 3.41 -10.71
CA HIS A 52 -12.67 4.68 -10.11
C HIS A 52 -14.18 4.90 -10.25
N VAL A 53 -14.79 5.41 -9.18
CA VAL A 53 -16.21 5.80 -9.14
C VAL A 53 -16.35 7.23 -8.64
N ALA A 54 -17.50 7.84 -8.89
CA ALA A 54 -17.78 9.18 -8.39
C ALA A 54 -17.79 9.21 -6.85
N ALA A 55 -17.19 10.25 -6.28
CA ALA A 55 -17.26 10.47 -4.83
C ALA A 55 -18.70 10.77 -4.41
N THR A 56 -19.12 10.17 -3.29
CA THR A 56 -20.41 10.45 -2.64
C THR A 56 -20.18 10.76 -1.17
N ALA A 57 -21.10 11.51 -0.54
CA ALA A 57 -21.02 11.80 0.88
C ALA A 57 -20.97 10.51 1.73
N ARG A 58 -21.72 9.48 1.33
CA ARG A 58 -21.68 8.16 1.98
C ARG A 58 -20.32 7.49 1.84
N ALA A 59 -19.76 7.43 0.63
CA ALA A 59 -18.45 6.82 0.41
C ALA A 59 -17.34 7.55 1.19
N ALA A 60 -17.39 8.89 1.27
CA ALA A 60 -16.46 9.67 2.07
C ALA A 60 -16.56 9.35 3.57
N HIS A 61 -17.78 9.24 4.10
CA HIS A 61 -18.00 8.87 5.50
C HIS A 61 -17.52 7.43 5.80
N ASP A 62 -17.84 6.49 4.92
CA ASP A 62 -17.41 5.09 5.05
C ASP A 62 -15.87 4.98 5.00
N PHE A 63 -15.23 5.67 4.04
CA PHE A 63 -13.77 5.76 3.98
C PHE A 63 -13.16 6.37 5.25
N GLY A 64 -13.74 7.43 5.80
CA GLY A 64 -13.25 8.03 7.04
C GLY A 64 -13.28 7.08 8.23
N ARG A 65 -14.34 6.28 8.37
CA ARG A 65 -14.45 5.23 9.40
C ARG A 65 -13.38 4.16 9.22
N ASP A 66 -13.16 3.70 7.98
CA ASP A 66 -12.21 2.63 7.71
C ASP A 66 -10.76 3.13 7.83
N LEU A 67 -10.48 4.37 7.46
CA LEU A 67 -9.19 5.04 7.71
C LEU A 67 -8.91 5.21 9.20
N ALA A 68 -9.92 5.54 10.01
CA ALA A 68 -9.77 5.59 11.46
C ALA A 68 -9.40 4.22 12.06
N ARG A 69 -9.92 3.12 11.51
CA ARG A 69 -9.50 1.76 11.89
C ARG A 69 -8.05 1.50 11.51
N THR A 70 -7.62 1.89 10.32
CA THR A 70 -6.21 1.80 9.91
C THR A 70 -5.29 2.52 10.88
N HIS A 71 -5.64 3.75 11.29
CA HIS A 71 -4.86 4.47 12.30
C HIS A 71 -4.87 3.80 13.68
N ALA A 72 -6.02 3.26 14.10
CA ALA A 72 -6.16 2.60 15.39
C ALA A 72 -5.37 1.28 15.49
N ALA A 73 -5.07 0.62 14.36
CA ALA A 73 -4.19 -0.54 14.33
C ALA A 73 -2.76 -0.20 14.82
N GLY A 74 -2.34 1.06 14.61
CA GLY A 74 -1.11 1.61 15.17
C GLY A 74 0.17 1.02 14.57
N ALA A 75 1.30 1.35 15.21
CA ALA A 75 2.63 0.85 14.88
C ALA A 75 3.47 0.83 16.16
N HIS A 76 4.54 0.03 16.20
CA HIS A 76 5.40 -0.09 17.38
C HIS A 76 6.09 1.22 17.77
N SER A 77 6.49 2.04 16.78
CA SER A 77 7.06 3.37 16.99
C SER A 77 6.93 4.22 15.72
N PHE A 78 7.16 5.52 15.84
CA PHE A 78 7.27 6.39 14.68
C PHE A 78 8.44 5.95 13.78
N GLY A 79 8.22 5.95 12.46
CA GLY A 79 9.24 5.62 11.47
C GLY A 79 9.64 4.14 11.40
N VAL A 80 8.94 3.24 12.12
CA VAL A 80 9.21 1.80 12.04
C VAL A 80 8.83 1.24 10.67
N PRO A 81 9.62 0.35 10.06
CA PRO A 81 9.21 -0.37 8.86
C PRO A 81 8.12 -1.41 9.17
N PRO A 82 7.43 -1.94 8.15
CA PRO A 82 6.65 -3.17 8.28
C PRO A 82 7.45 -4.30 8.93
N ASP A 83 6.76 -5.14 9.70
CA ASP A 83 7.40 -6.31 10.32
C ASP A 83 8.00 -7.23 9.25
N GLY A 84 9.24 -7.67 9.48
CA GLY A 84 9.99 -8.51 8.54
C GLY A 84 10.62 -7.76 7.35
N TRP A 85 10.39 -6.46 7.19
CA TRP A 85 11.06 -5.64 6.17
C TRP A 85 12.40 -5.08 6.70
N GLY A 86 13.51 -5.58 6.16
CA GLY A 86 14.86 -5.10 6.49
C GLY A 86 15.48 -4.17 5.42
N GLY A 87 14.71 -3.81 4.39
CA GLY A 87 15.19 -3.00 3.28
C GLY A 87 15.00 -1.49 3.48
N PRO A 88 15.39 -0.67 2.50
CA PRO A 88 15.16 0.77 2.54
C PRO A 88 13.66 1.12 2.58
N LEU A 89 13.34 2.31 3.06
CA LEU A 89 12.01 2.92 2.92
C LEU A 89 12.10 4.12 1.99
N PHE A 90 11.08 4.29 1.15
CA PHE A 90 10.99 5.41 0.22
C PHE A 90 9.68 6.15 0.44
N ILE A 91 9.76 7.49 0.39
CA ILE A 91 8.62 8.40 0.40
C ILE A 91 8.84 9.33 -0.79
N GLY A 92 7.90 9.37 -1.74
CA GLY A 92 8.02 10.15 -2.97
C GLY A 92 6.85 9.95 -3.91
#